data_AF-A0A382QSL0-F1
#
_entry.id   AF-A0A382QSL0-F1
#
_cell.length_a   1.000
_cell.length_b   1.000
_cell.length_c   1.000
_cell.angle_alpha   90.00
_cell.angle_beta   90.00
_cell.angle_gamma   90.00
#
_symmetry.space_group_name_H-M   'P 1'
#
loop_
_entity.id
_entity.type
_entity.pdbx_description
1 polymer ?
#
loop_
_entity_poly.entity_id
_entity_poly.type
_entity_poly.pdbx_seq_one_letter_code
_entity_poly.pdbx_strand_id
1 'polypeptide(L)'
;PSERFWPASMPCILRGHTNIPIAQYGSSNLGIMKTVYRRGLANRYGSVMQAIAGIHFNYSFSLNFWQAYRDLMSPDMSVRNFIDCHYMGLARNILRYGWIIPYLFGASASVCKSFMKDYHEHDLEEFDDNTFFLPYATSLRMGDIGYQNSQEDEKGVKANYNSLCHYVHSLRAAMQTNCEDFEKIGLKKDGKYQQLNTNILQIANEYYASVRPKPLLHGMDKPLRALTNNGIGYIEIRSLDVNPLISLGIDKPQIHFLEAFLLFCLLQDSAAISTSEQFDIDNNDNLVSHKGRQPGLKLTNNGMEVLLQDWGKEIFAGVTDCSKLLTK
;
A
#
# COMPACT_ATOMS: atom_id res chain seq x y z
N PRO A 1 -4.66 -19.61 -29.23
CA PRO A 1 -4.43 -18.62 -28.16
C PRO A 1 -3.24 -19.04 -27.29
N SER A 2 -2.22 -18.19 -27.19
CA SER A 2 -0.93 -18.44 -26.53
C SER A 2 -0.67 -17.45 -25.38
N GLU A 3 -1.73 -16.96 -24.73
CA GLU A 3 -1.66 -16.01 -23.62
C GLU A 3 -0.97 -16.64 -22.39
N ARG A 4 -0.26 -15.81 -21.62
CA ARG A 4 0.46 -16.19 -20.40
C ARG A 4 0.34 -15.08 -19.36
N PHE A 5 0.45 -15.44 -18.08
CA PHE A 5 0.56 -14.46 -17.00
C PHE A 5 1.97 -13.86 -16.96
N TRP A 6 2.04 -12.55 -16.73
CA TRP A 6 3.29 -11.86 -16.47
C TRP A 6 3.74 -12.18 -15.03
N PRO A 7 4.98 -12.65 -14.81
CA PRO A 7 5.40 -13.17 -13.51
C PRO A 7 5.92 -12.10 -12.53
N ALA A 8 6.10 -10.85 -12.94
CA ALA A 8 6.76 -9.82 -12.13
C ALA A 8 5.82 -8.63 -11.82
N SER A 9 6.19 -7.84 -10.82
CA SER A 9 5.46 -6.63 -10.44
C SER A 9 5.50 -5.54 -11.50
N MET A 10 6.69 -5.24 -12.03
CA MET A 10 6.86 -4.19 -13.04
C MET A 10 6.55 -4.75 -14.43
N PRO A 11 5.68 -4.09 -15.22
CA PRO A 11 5.41 -4.51 -16.59
C PRO A 11 6.60 -4.24 -17.52
N CYS A 12 6.64 -4.92 -18.65
CA CYS A 12 7.66 -4.75 -19.68
C CYS A 12 7.02 -4.64 -21.07
N ILE A 13 7.69 -3.94 -22.00
CA ILE A 13 7.29 -3.74 -23.41
C ILE A 13 5.86 -3.19 -23.53
N LEU A 14 5.67 -1.95 -23.11
CA LEU A 14 4.40 -1.25 -23.29
C LEU A 14 4.41 -0.48 -24.62
N ARG A 15 3.46 -0.79 -25.51
CA ARG A 15 3.26 -0.09 -26.80
C ARG A 15 2.56 1.26 -26.57
N GLY A 16 3.21 2.17 -25.84
CA GLY A 16 2.70 3.51 -25.54
C GLY A 16 1.44 3.54 -24.66
N HIS A 17 1.07 4.74 -24.20
CA HIS A 17 0.01 4.97 -23.21
C HIS A 17 -1.40 4.61 -23.65
N THR A 18 -1.66 4.67 -24.95
CA THR A 18 -3.01 4.62 -25.51
C THR A 18 -3.53 3.21 -25.77
N ASN A 19 -2.70 2.18 -25.62
CA ASN A 19 -3.04 0.81 -26.00
C ASN A 19 -3.43 -0.10 -24.84
N ILE A 20 -3.37 0.35 -23.58
CA ILE A 20 -3.84 -0.46 -22.44
C ILE A 20 -5.36 -0.28 -22.33
N PRO A 21 -6.16 -1.33 -22.61
CA PRO A 21 -7.61 -1.20 -22.57
C PRO A 21 -8.11 -1.04 -21.14
N ILE A 22 -9.04 -0.11 -20.94
CA ILE A 22 -9.76 0.01 -19.66
C ILE A 22 -10.64 -1.23 -19.46
N ALA A 23 -10.57 -1.84 -18.28
CA ALA A 23 -11.39 -2.99 -17.94
C ALA A 23 -12.90 -2.68 -18.08
N GLN A 24 -13.63 -3.58 -18.74
CA GLN A 24 -15.05 -3.44 -19.05
C GLN A 24 -15.90 -4.31 -18.11
N TYR A 25 -16.89 -3.71 -17.45
CA TYR A 25 -17.77 -4.38 -16.48
C TYR A 25 -19.24 -4.43 -16.92
N GLY A 26 -19.52 -4.30 -18.21
CA GLY A 26 -20.87 -4.30 -18.78
C GLY A 26 -21.62 -2.98 -18.58
N SER A 27 -22.94 -3.01 -18.81
CA SER A 27 -23.82 -1.83 -18.89
C SER A 27 -24.61 -1.50 -17.62
N SER A 28 -24.46 -2.29 -16.55
CA SER A 28 -25.09 -1.96 -15.27
C SER A 28 -24.50 -0.66 -14.69
N ASN A 29 -25.26 0.08 -13.87
CA ASN A 29 -24.75 1.31 -13.23
C ASN A 29 -23.46 1.07 -12.45
N LEU A 30 -23.36 -0.07 -11.74
CA LEU A 30 -22.16 -0.46 -11.02
C LEU A 30 -21.00 -0.78 -11.99
N GLY A 31 -21.29 -1.47 -13.10
CA GLY A 31 -20.30 -1.77 -14.13
C GLY A 31 -19.75 -0.50 -14.78
N ILE A 32 -20.64 0.40 -15.19
CA ILE A 32 -20.28 1.70 -15.76
C ILE A 32 -19.43 2.50 -14.76
N MET A 33 -19.82 2.57 -13.49
CA MET A 33 -19.06 3.27 -12.45
C MET A 33 -17.64 2.70 -12.30
N LYS A 34 -17.48 1.37 -12.30
CA LYS A 34 -16.15 0.72 -12.23
C LYS A 34 -15.28 0.99 -13.45
N THR A 35 -15.88 1.06 -14.65
CA THR A 35 -15.18 1.41 -15.89
C THR A 35 -14.78 2.90 -15.91
N VAL A 36 -15.69 3.80 -15.51
CA VAL A 36 -15.42 5.25 -15.43
C VAL A 36 -14.36 5.56 -14.38
N TYR A 37 -14.38 4.89 -13.23
CA TYR A 37 -13.33 5.01 -12.21
C TYR A 37 -11.94 4.73 -12.78
N ARG A 38 -11.78 3.61 -13.50
CA ARG A 38 -10.50 3.23 -14.13
C ARG A 38 -10.08 4.19 -15.24
N ARG A 39 -11.03 4.72 -16.01
CA ARG A 39 -10.74 5.79 -16.97
C ARG A 39 -10.22 7.03 -16.25
N GLY A 40 -10.81 7.38 -15.11
CA GLY A 40 -10.32 8.45 -14.24
C GLY A 40 -8.87 8.19 -13.80
N LEU A 41 -8.57 7.00 -13.29
CA LEU A 41 -7.19 6.63 -12.91
C LEU A 41 -6.20 6.76 -14.07
N ALA A 42 -6.57 6.28 -15.27
CA ALA A 42 -5.74 6.37 -16.46
C ALA A 42 -5.50 7.83 -16.90
N ASN A 43 -6.53 8.68 -16.81
CA ASN A 43 -6.41 10.11 -17.14
C ASN A 43 -5.61 10.90 -16.09
N ARG A 44 -5.70 10.51 -14.82
CA ARG A 44 -5.05 11.19 -13.69
C ARG A 44 -3.59 10.82 -13.50
N TYR A 45 -3.25 9.55 -13.76
CA TYR A 45 -1.94 8.97 -13.42
C TYR A 45 -1.28 8.20 -14.56
N GLY A 46 -1.91 8.14 -15.74
CA GLY A 46 -1.44 7.34 -16.85
C GLY A 46 -1.81 5.85 -16.75
N SER A 47 -2.10 5.22 -17.89
CA SER A 47 -2.48 3.81 -17.96
C SER A 47 -1.32 2.86 -17.63
N VAL A 48 -0.07 3.30 -17.86
CA VAL A 48 1.14 2.51 -17.67
C VAL A 48 1.36 2.17 -16.19
N MET A 49 1.24 3.18 -15.30
CA MET A 49 1.32 2.97 -13.86
C MET A 49 0.25 1.99 -13.36
N GLN A 50 -0.94 2.02 -13.97
CA GLN A 50 -2.05 1.13 -13.60
C GLN A 50 -1.79 -0.35 -13.92
N ALA A 51 -0.77 -0.66 -14.71
CA ALA A 51 -0.38 -2.02 -15.06
C ALA A 51 0.64 -2.65 -14.09
N ILE A 52 1.19 -1.89 -13.13
CA ILE A 52 2.02 -2.45 -12.06
C ILE A 52 1.17 -3.41 -11.19
N ALA A 53 1.68 -4.62 -10.99
CA ALA A 53 1.05 -5.66 -10.19
C ALA A 53 1.71 -5.82 -8.82
N GLY A 54 0.94 -6.27 -7.84
CA GLY A 54 1.43 -6.61 -6.51
C GLY A 54 0.48 -7.57 -5.82
N ILE A 55 0.89 -8.05 -4.65
CA ILE A 55 0.11 -8.99 -3.85
C ILE A 55 -0.48 -8.24 -2.65
N HIS A 56 -1.77 -8.45 -2.40
CA HIS A 56 -2.39 -7.97 -1.16
C HIS A 56 -2.56 -9.13 -0.20
N PHE A 57 -2.02 -8.99 1.01
CA PHE A 57 -2.17 -9.96 2.08
C PHE A 57 -3.24 -9.47 3.05
N ASN A 58 -4.36 -10.19 3.14
CA ASN A 58 -5.50 -9.84 3.99
C ASN A 58 -5.48 -10.74 5.22
N TYR A 59 -5.46 -10.15 6.41
CA TYR A 59 -5.30 -10.92 7.64
C TYR A 59 -6.18 -10.39 8.77
N SER A 60 -6.77 -11.30 9.53
CA SER A 60 -7.50 -11.00 10.76
C SER A 60 -7.18 -12.00 11.85
N PHE A 61 -7.17 -11.51 13.09
CA PHE A 61 -7.12 -12.36 14.26
C PHE A 61 -8.52 -12.87 14.61
N SER A 62 -8.59 -14.09 15.16
CA SER A 62 -9.85 -14.71 15.55
C SER A 62 -10.57 -13.91 16.64
N LEU A 63 -11.91 -13.99 16.67
CA LEU A 63 -12.70 -13.34 17.73
C LEU A 63 -12.33 -13.86 19.13
N ASN A 64 -12.04 -15.15 19.26
CA ASN A 64 -11.62 -15.76 20.52
C ASN A 64 -10.30 -15.15 21.03
N PHE A 65 -9.34 -14.91 20.13
CA PHE A 65 -8.11 -14.21 20.48
C PHE A 65 -8.42 -12.79 20.97
N TRP A 66 -9.25 -12.03 20.26
CA TRP A 66 -9.60 -10.67 20.66
C TRP A 66 -10.29 -10.59 22.02
N GLN A 67 -11.20 -11.53 22.29
CA GLN A 67 -11.88 -11.62 23.59
C GLN A 67 -10.87 -11.90 24.71
N ALA A 68 -10.02 -12.92 24.56
CA ALA A 68 -9.00 -13.25 25.57
C ALA A 68 -8.00 -12.10 25.78
N TYR A 69 -7.56 -11.45 24.70
CA TYR A 69 -6.61 -10.34 24.77
C TYR A 69 -7.21 -9.13 25.48
N ARG A 70 -8.47 -8.80 25.17
CA ARG A 70 -9.22 -7.73 25.83
C ARG A 70 -9.44 -8.01 27.30
N ASP A 71 -9.85 -9.23 27.66
CA ASP A 71 -10.15 -9.60 29.05
C ASP A 71 -8.90 -9.47 29.93
N LEU A 72 -7.70 -9.69 29.36
CA LEU A 72 -6.43 -9.51 30.05
C LEU A 72 -6.02 -8.03 30.18
N MET A 73 -6.14 -7.24 29.10
CA MET A 73 -5.57 -5.89 29.03
C MET A 73 -6.53 -4.77 29.43
N SER A 74 -7.82 -4.93 29.13
CA SER A 74 -8.84 -3.88 29.26
C SER A 74 -10.25 -4.48 29.32
N PRO A 75 -10.58 -5.24 30.39
CA PRO A 75 -11.84 -6.00 30.48
C PRO A 75 -13.10 -5.13 30.36
N ASP A 76 -13.02 -3.87 30.79
CA ASP A 76 -14.12 -2.91 30.75
C ASP A 76 -14.34 -2.26 29.37
N MET A 77 -13.40 -2.41 28.43
CA MET A 77 -13.53 -1.87 27.07
C MET A 77 -14.48 -2.75 26.25
N SER A 78 -15.31 -2.14 25.41
CA SER A 78 -16.13 -2.92 24.47
C SER A 78 -15.24 -3.67 23.48
N VAL A 79 -15.63 -4.90 23.10
CA VAL A 79 -14.87 -5.73 22.14
C VAL A 79 -14.54 -4.96 20.86
N ARG A 80 -15.50 -4.20 20.33
CA ARG A 80 -15.29 -3.40 19.13
C ARG A 80 -14.26 -2.29 19.33
N ASN A 81 -14.38 -1.49 20.39
CA ASN A 81 -13.44 -0.39 20.62
C ASN A 81 -12.02 -0.93 20.84
N PHE A 82 -11.91 -2.09 21.50
CA PHE A 82 -10.65 -2.77 21.70
C PHE A 82 -10.03 -3.20 20.36
N ILE A 83 -10.79 -3.89 19.51
CA ILE A 83 -10.36 -4.31 18.17
C ILE A 83 -9.96 -3.10 17.32
N ASP A 84 -10.79 -2.06 17.25
CA ASP A 84 -10.52 -0.86 16.46
C ASP A 84 -9.24 -0.15 16.93
N CYS A 85 -9.06 0.00 18.26
CA CYS A 85 -7.86 0.60 18.83
C CYS A 85 -6.59 -0.18 18.46
N HIS A 86 -6.62 -1.51 18.63
CA HIS A 86 -5.46 -2.36 18.41
C HIS A 86 -5.14 -2.55 16.92
N TYR A 87 -6.13 -2.63 16.04
CA TYR A 87 -5.86 -2.65 14.59
C TYR A 87 -5.30 -1.31 14.10
N MET A 88 -5.71 -0.18 14.66
CA MET A 88 -5.07 1.11 14.34
C MET A 88 -3.64 1.18 14.88
N GLY A 89 -3.38 0.63 16.07
CA GLY A 89 -2.02 0.47 16.61
C GLY A 89 -1.13 -0.39 15.72
N LEU A 90 -1.65 -1.56 15.32
CA LEU A 90 -1.03 -2.46 14.36
C LEU A 90 -0.72 -1.73 13.04
N ALA A 91 -1.68 -0.97 12.50
CA ALA A 91 -1.46 -0.20 11.28
C ALA A 91 -0.34 0.84 11.44
N ARG A 92 -0.26 1.57 12.57
CA ARG A 92 0.86 2.48 12.85
C ARG A 92 2.20 1.75 12.90
N ASN A 93 2.24 0.56 13.48
CA ASN A 93 3.47 -0.25 13.52
C ASN A 93 3.84 -0.83 12.15
N ILE A 94 2.87 -1.13 11.28
CA ILE A 94 3.18 -1.44 9.88
C ILE A 94 3.75 -0.22 9.16
N LEU A 95 3.29 1.00 9.44
CA LEU A 95 3.93 2.19 8.86
C LEU A 95 5.38 2.32 9.33
N ARG A 96 5.67 2.10 10.62
CA ARG A 96 7.02 2.19 11.18
C ARG A 96 8.00 1.11 10.69
N TYR A 97 7.52 -0.14 10.65
CA TYR A 97 8.37 -1.32 10.46
C TYR A 97 8.16 -1.98 9.11
N GLY A 98 7.17 -1.53 8.33
CA GLY A 98 6.72 -2.16 7.09
C GLY A 98 7.75 -2.13 5.97
N TRP A 99 8.75 -1.25 6.06
CA TRP A 99 9.93 -1.25 5.18
C TRP A 99 10.67 -2.60 5.17
N ILE A 100 10.53 -3.43 6.22
CA ILE A 100 11.12 -4.77 6.25
C ILE A 100 10.54 -5.68 5.15
N ILE A 101 9.31 -5.44 4.71
CA ILE A 101 8.63 -6.22 3.68
C ILE A 101 9.30 -6.03 2.31
N PRO A 102 9.42 -4.81 1.74
CA PRO A 102 10.18 -4.63 0.51
C PRO A 102 11.66 -4.96 0.70
N TYR A 103 12.25 -4.77 1.89
CA TYR A 103 13.64 -5.20 2.12
C TYR A 103 13.85 -6.72 1.92
N LEU A 104 12.97 -7.55 2.49
CA LEU A 104 13.09 -9.01 2.41
C LEU A 104 12.51 -9.60 1.12
N PHE A 105 11.43 -9.02 0.61
CA PHE A 105 10.60 -9.62 -0.44
C PHE A 105 10.38 -8.71 -1.66
N GLY A 106 11.02 -7.55 -1.71
CA GLY A 106 11.04 -6.70 -2.88
C GLY A 106 11.65 -7.44 -4.07
N ALA A 107 10.94 -7.42 -5.19
CA ALA A 107 11.31 -8.18 -6.38
C ALA A 107 11.18 -7.33 -7.65
N SER A 108 11.43 -6.02 -7.50
CA SER A 108 11.28 -5.04 -8.58
C SER A 108 12.42 -4.01 -8.60
N ALA A 109 13.67 -4.45 -8.45
CA ALA A 109 14.85 -3.57 -8.48
C ALA A 109 15.21 -3.02 -9.89
N SER A 110 14.48 -3.44 -10.93
CA SER A 110 14.67 -3.04 -12.32
C SER A 110 13.35 -2.75 -13.00
N VAL A 111 13.37 -1.89 -14.01
CA VAL A 111 12.22 -1.49 -14.80
C VAL A 111 12.58 -1.39 -16.27
N CYS A 112 11.65 -1.74 -17.17
CA CYS A 112 11.87 -1.59 -18.60
C CYS A 112 11.90 -0.11 -18.99
N LYS A 113 12.84 0.30 -19.87
CA LYS A 113 12.91 1.68 -20.40
C LYS A 113 11.60 2.13 -21.06
N SER A 114 10.80 1.20 -21.60
CA SER A 114 9.49 1.52 -22.17
C SER A 114 8.46 2.02 -21.13
N PHE A 115 8.64 1.67 -19.86
CA PHE A 115 7.84 2.18 -18.73
C PHE A 115 8.22 3.63 -18.38
N MET A 116 9.50 3.97 -18.51
CA MET A 116 10.07 5.28 -18.16
C MET A 116 9.94 6.34 -19.26
N LYS A 117 9.26 6.06 -20.38
CA LYS A 117 9.22 6.97 -21.55
C LYS A 117 8.76 8.40 -21.24
N ASP A 118 7.90 8.58 -20.24
CA ASP A 118 7.39 9.88 -19.81
C ASP A 118 8.07 10.40 -18.54
N TYR A 119 8.91 9.58 -17.91
CA TYR A 119 9.70 9.96 -16.75
C TYR A 119 11.06 10.42 -17.26
N HIS A 120 11.15 11.69 -17.62
CA HIS A 120 12.39 12.26 -18.16
C HIS A 120 13.44 12.54 -17.08
N GLU A 121 13.01 12.74 -15.85
CA GLU A 121 13.88 12.92 -14.69
C GLU A 121 13.80 11.67 -13.80
N HIS A 122 14.90 10.93 -13.73
CA HIS A 122 15.07 9.79 -12.83
C HIS A 122 16.56 9.58 -12.54
N ASP A 123 16.87 8.94 -11.41
CA ASP A 123 18.22 8.58 -10.99
C ASP A 123 18.61 7.13 -11.36
N LEU A 124 17.75 6.43 -12.10
CA LEU A 124 18.01 5.05 -12.51
C LEU A 124 19.24 4.91 -13.41
N GLU A 125 20.01 3.85 -13.19
CA GLU A 125 21.15 3.46 -14.01
C GLU A 125 20.71 2.56 -15.18
N GLU A 126 21.43 2.64 -16.29
CA GLU A 126 21.22 1.74 -17.43
C GLU A 126 21.87 0.37 -17.18
N PHE A 127 21.08 -0.70 -17.25
CA PHE A 127 21.59 -2.07 -17.18
C PHE A 127 21.96 -2.60 -18.56
N ASP A 128 21.04 -2.45 -19.52
CA ASP A 128 21.18 -2.86 -20.91
C ASP A 128 20.31 -1.96 -21.83
N ASP A 129 20.23 -2.31 -23.13
CA ASP A 129 19.45 -1.57 -24.14
C ASP A 129 17.98 -1.32 -23.75
N ASN A 130 17.38 -2.15 -22.90
CA ASN A 130 15.94 -2.14 -22.61
C ASN A 130 15.60 -1.99 -21.11
N THR A 131 16.60 -2.00 -20.23
CA THR A 131 16.41 -2.09 -18.78
C THR A 131 17.12 -0.96 -18.04
N PHE A 132 16.39 -0.31 -17.15
CA PHE A 132 16.92 0.53 -16.09
C PHE A 132 16.89 -0.23 -14.77
N PHE A 133 17.78 0.11 -13.84
CA PHE A 133 17.83 -0.46 -12.50
C PHE A 133 18.50 0.48 -11.50
N LEU A 134 18.41 0.13 -10.22
CA LEU A 134 19.28 0.70 -9.18
C LEU A 134 20.03 -0.43 -8.48
N PRO A 135 21.35 -0.31 -8.29
CA PRO A 135 22.20 -1.42 -7.82
C PRO A 135 21.80 -1.93 -6.44
N TYR A 136 21.24 -1.06 -5.60
CA TYR A 136 20.84 -1.35 -4.23
C TYR A 136 19.32 -1.36 -4.00
N ALA A 137 18.50 -1.18 -5.04
CA ALA A 137 17.05 -1.17 -4.90
C ALA A 137 16.51 -2.54 -4.49
N THR A 138 15.37 -2.51 -3.81
CA THR A 138 14.61 -3.69 -3.41
C THR A 138 13.28 -3.75 -4.16
N SER A 139 12.50 -2.67 -4.11
CA SER A 139 11.20 -2.56 -4.76
C SER A 139 10.96 -1.18 -5.35
N LEU A 140 11.25 -0.99 -6.65
CA LEU A 140 10.91 0.26 -7.34
C LEU A 140 9.39 0.48 -7.44
N ARG A 141 8.59 -0.60 -7.33
CA ARG A 141 7.13 -0.53 -7.24
C ARG A 141 6.65 0.24 -5.99
N MET A 142 7.39 0.15 -4.89
CA MET A 142 7.12 0.89 -3.65
C MET A 142 7.83 2.24 -3.61
N GLY A 143 8.75 2.51 -4.55
CA GLY A 143 9.40 3.80 -4.70
C GLY A 143 8.60 4.80 -5.55
N ASP A 144 9.32 5.79 -6.05
CA ASP A 144 8.74 7.02 -6.62
C ASP A 144 8.32 6.83 -8.08
N ILE A 145 8.94 5.85 -8.72
CA ILE A 145 8.57 5.30 -10.03
C ILE A 145 7.28 4.46 -9.92
N GLY A 146 6.94 4.03 -8.71
CA GLY A 146 5.78 3.27 -8.37
C GLY A 146 4.55 4.12 -8.07
N TYR A 147 3.67 3.59 -7.23
CA TYR A 147 2.37 4.21 -6.97
C TYR A 147 2.37 5.24 -5.82
N GLN A 148 3.43 5.34 -5.00
CA GLN A 148 3.40 6.13 -3.76
C GLN A 148 3.51 7.64 -4.00
N ASN A 149 4.53 8.10 -4.73
CA ASN A 149 4.91 9.51 -4.63
C ASN A 149 4.09 10.47 -5.48
N SER A 150 3.45 10.02 -6.56
CA SER A 150 2.70 10.91 -7.46
C SER A 150 1.38 11.45 -6.87
N GLN A 151 1.01 11.05 -5.65
CA GLN A 151 -0.30 11.32 -5.05
C GLN A 151 -0.20 11.98 -3.67
N GLU A 152 0.75 11.54 -2.86
CA GLU A 152 0.85 11.97 -1.47
C GLU A 152 1.59 13.31 -1.34
N ASP A 153 2.70 13.49 -2.06
CA ASP A 153 3.53 14.71 -1.97
C ASP A 153 3.02 15.85 -2.86
N GLU A 154 2.50 15.54 -4.05
CA GLU A 154 1.98 16.58 -4.97
C GLU A 154 0.55 17.03 -4.63
N LYS A 155 -0.29 16.15 -4.04
CA LYS A 155 -1.73 16.40 -3.86
C LYS A 155 -2.22 16.31 -2.40
N GLY A 156 -1.31 16.01 -1.47
CA GLY A 156 -1.47 16.32 -0.03
C GLY A 156 -2.43 15.42 0.76
N VAL A 157 -2.66 14.17 0.35
CA VAL A 157 -3.53 13.25 1.10
C VAL A 157 -2.71 12.20 1.83
N LYS A 158 -2.48 12.43 3.12
CA LYS A 158 -1.99 11.41 4.07
C LYS A 158 -3.10 11.09 5.07
N ALA A 159 -3.51 9.82 5.15
CA ALA A 159 -4.52 9.42 6.12
C ALA A 159 -3.95 9.42 7.54
N ASN A 160 -4.74 9.86 8.52
CA ASN A 160 -4.30 9.84 9.92
C ASN A 160 -4.62 8.49 10.58
N TYR A 161 -3.58 7.72 10.92
CA TYR A 161 -3.70 6.39 11.51
C TYR A 161 -3.78 6.38 13.06
N ASN A 162 -3.93 7.53 13.71
CA ASN A 162 -3.98 7.62 15.18
C ASN A 162 -5.31 7.12 15.76
N SER A 163 -6.41 7.17 14.98
CA SER A 163 -7.65 6.48 15.32
C SER A 163 -8.48 6.18 14.08
N LEU A 164 -9.42 5.23 14.18
CA LEU A 164 -10.33 4.90 13.09
C LEU A 164 -11.16 6.11 12.64
N CYS A 165 -11.55 6.96 13.59
CA CYS A 165 -12.30 8.18 13.30
C CYS A 165 -11.46 9.16 12.45
N HIS A 166 -10.22 9.43 12.86
CA HIS A 166 -9.32 10.31 12.12
C HIS A 166 -9.01 9.75 10.72
N TYR A 167 -8.76 8.44 10.62
CA TYR A 167 -8.52 7.77 9.34
C TYR A 167 -9.70 7.95 8.36
N VAL A 168 -10.92 7.65 8.83
CA VAL A 168 -12.14 7.82 8.01
C VAL A 168 -12.36 9.29 7.65
N HIS A 169 -12.09 10.21 8.58
CA HIS A 169 -12.20 11.64 8.34
C HIS A 169 -11.24 12.11 7.23
N SER A 170 -9.96 11.75 7.29
CA SER A 170 -8.96 12.09 6.26
C SER A 170 -9.42 11.66 4.86
N LEU A 171 -9.89 10.41 4.72
CA LEU A 171 -10.33 9.90 3.42
C LEU A 171 -11.62 10.55 2.92
N ARG A 172 -12.55 10.90 3.82
CA ARG A 172 -13.77 11.65 3.44
C ARG A 172 -13.43 13.05 2.97
N ALA A 173 -12.54 13.75 3.67
CA ALA A 173 -12.08 15.08 3.28
C ALA A 173 -11.46 15.04 1.88
N ALA A 174 -10.54 14.11 1.62
CA ALA A 174 -9.92 13.94 0.30
C ALA A 174 -10.92 13.60 -0.83
N MET A 175 -12.00 12.89 -0.51
CA MET A 175 -13.10 12.62 -1.44
C MET A 175 -14.04 13.80 -1.67
N GLN A 176 -13.90 14.90 -0.93
CA GLN A 176 -14.76 16.09 -0.97
C GLN A 176 -14.00 17.36 -1.40
N THR A 177 -12.67 17.35 -1.35
CA THR A 177 -11.82 18.47 -1.78
C THR A 177 -11.57 18.42 -3.28
N ASN A 178 -11.90 19.49 -4.00
CA ASN A 178 -11.59 19.64 -5.41
C ASN A 178 -10.07 19.67 -5.65
N CYS A 179 -9.63 19.18 -6.81
CA CYS A 179 -8.23 19.23 -7.23
C CYS A 179 -8.14 19.93 -8.60
N GLU A 180 -7.40 21.03 -8.65
CA GLU A 180 -7.28 21.88 -9.84
C GLU A 180 -6.80 21.09 -11.08
N ASP A 181 -5.83 20.20 -10.92
CA ASP A 181 -5.32 19.39 -12.03
C ASP A 181 -6.35 18.41 -12.58
N PHE A 182 -7.20 17.87 -11.69
CA PHE A 182 -8.28 16.98 -12.11
C PHE A 182 -9.47 17.76 -12.67
N GLU A 183 -9.68 19.01 -12.27
CA GLU A 183 -10.63 19.91 -12.92
C GLU A 183 -10.20 20.23 -14.37
N LYS A 184 -8.90 20.44 -14.63
CA LYS A 184 -8.36 20.65 -15.99
C LYS A 184 -8.64 19.48 -16.94
N ILE A 185 -8.66 18.24 -16.44
CA ILE A 185 -9.06 17.06 -17.23
C ILE A 185 -10.54 17.13 -17.63
N GLY A 186 -11.38 17.72 -16.78
CA GLY A 186 -12.82 17.82 -16.95
C GLY A 186 -13.58 16.53 -16.58
N LEU A 187 -14.86 16.67 -16.24
CA LEU A 187 -15.71 15.53 -15.85
C LEU A 187 -16.20 14.73 -17.06
N LYS A 188 -16.53 15.42 -18.17
CA LYS A 188 -17.03 14.83 -19.41
C LYS A 188 -16.34 15.46 -20.60
N LYS A 189 -16.09 14.64 -21.63
CA LYS A 189 -15.65 15.05 -22.96
C LYS A 189 -16.54 14.34 -23.99
N ASP A 190 -17.15 15.09 -24.89
CA ASP A 190 -18.07 14.59 -25.92
C ASP A 190 -19.18 13.67 -25.36
N GLY A 191 -19.78 14.08 -24.23
CA GLY A 191 -20.83 13.32 -23.54
C GLY A 191 -20.36 12.10 -22.75
N LYS A 192 -19.08 11.72 -22.82
CA LYS A 192 -18.49 10.58 -22.09
C LYS A 192 -17.80 11.02 -20.82
N TYR A 193 -18.12 10.38 -19.69
CA TYR A 193 -17.44 10.60 -18.42
C TYR A 193 -15.96 10.22 -18.52
N GLN A 194 -15.10 11.14 -18.09
CA GLN A 194 -13.64 10.96 -18.05
C GLN A 194 -13.16 10.49 -16.68
N GLN A 195 -13.93 10.78 -15.63
CA GLN A 195 -13.68 10.45 -14.23
C GLN A 195 -15.02 10.51 -13.47
N LEU A 196 -15.04 10.05 -12.21
CA LEU A 196 -16.27 10.09 -11.39
C LEU A 196 -16.56 11.47 -10.78
N ASN A 197 -15.51 12.19 -10.42
CA ASN A 197 -15.53 13.57 -9.92
C ASN A 197 -14.16 14.21 -10.22
N THR A 198 -13.97 15.46 -9.81
CA THR A 198 -12.70 16.21 -9.95
C THR A 198 -12.02 16.42 -8.59
N ASN A 199 -12.36 15.59 -7.60
CA ASN A 199 -11.83 15.68 -6.24
C ASN A 199 -10.49 14.96 -6.15
N ILE A 200 -9.71 15.22 -5.09
CA ILE A 200 -8.40 14.57 -4.89
C ILE A 200 -8.56 13.05 -5.00
N LEU A 201 -9.56 12.47 -4.34
CA LEU A 201 -9.94 11.06 -4.54
C LEU A 201 -11.32 10.96 -5.21
N GLN A 202 -11.44 10.15 -6.27
CA GLN A 202 -12.74 9.78 -6.82
C GLN A 202 -13.55 8.96 -5.79
N ILE A 203 -12.88 7.99 -5.18
CA ILE A 203 -13.40 7.13 -4.12
C ILE A 203 -12.26 6.71 -3.19
N ALA A 204 -12.59 6.24 -1.98
CA ALA A 204 -11.61 5.82 -0.98
C ALA A 204 -10.62 4.75 -1.48
N ASN A 205 -10.99 3.94 -2.49
CA ASN A 205 -10.11 2.91 -3.05
C ASN A 205 -8.89 3.49 -3.79
N GLU A 206 -8.95 4.77 -4.19
CA GLU A 206 -7.88 5.48 -4.90
C GLU A 206 -6.72 5.87 -3.97
N TYR A 207 -6.96 5.97 -2.65
CA TYR A 207 -5.93 6.30 -1.67
C TYR A 207 -4.87 5.20 -1.56
N TYR A 208 -3.74 5.36 -2.22
CA TYR A 208 -2.65 4.39 -2.12
C TYR A 208 -2.05 4.39 -0.71
N ALA A 209 -1.74 3.21 -0.18
CA ALA A 209 -1.07 3.04 1.11
C ALA A 209 -0.48 1.63 1.21
N SER A 210 0.57 1.47 2.02
CA SER A 210 1.18 0.16 2.35
C SER A 210 0.25 -0.73 3.18
N VAL A 211 -0.61 -0.12 4.00
CA VAL A 211 -1.59 -0.79 4.86
C VAL A 211 -2.94 -0.08 4.84
N ARG A 212 -4.03 -0.87 4.80
CA ARG A 212 -5.39 -0.35 4.95
C ARG A 212 -6.20 -1.13 5.98
N PRO A 213 -6.85 -0.46 6.95
CA PRO A 213 -7.90 -1.07 7.74
C PRO A 213 -9.14 -1.30 6.88
N LYS A 214 -9.75 -2.48 7.02
CA LYS A 214 -10.87 -2.92 6.19
C LYS A 214 -12.02 -3.41 7.05
N PRO A 215 -13.27 -3.03 6.75
CA PRO A 215 -14.43 -3.58 7.42
C PRO A 215 -14.79 -4.93 6.79
N LEU A 216 -15.60 -5.72 7.49
CA LEU A 216 -16.41 -6.75 6.84
C LEU A 216 -17.51 -6.06 6.05
N LEU A 217 -17.64 -6.39 4.76
CA LEU A 217 -18.63 -5.80 3.86
C LEU A 217 -19.79 -6.77 3.64
N HIS A 218 -21.02 -6.24 3.68
CA HIS A 218 -22.22 -6.99 3.32
C HIS A 218 -22.93 -6.31 2.14
N GLY A 219 -23.21 -7.07 1.08
CA GLY A 219 -23.94 -6.56 -0.09
C GLY A 219 -23.31 -5.32 -0.73
N MET A 220 -23.99 -4.17 -0.63
CA MET A 220 -23.65 -2.92 -1.31
C MET A 220 -23.03 -1.87 -0.37
N ASP A 221 -22.48 -2.29 0.76
CA ASP A 221 -21.85 -1.40 1.74
C ASP A 221 -20.72 -0.55 1.13
N LYS A 222 -20.73 0.74 1.45
CA LYS A 222 -19.61 1.63 1.13
C LYS A 222 -18.50 1.43 2.18
N PRO A 223 -17.23 1.18 1.80
CA PRO A 223 -16.16 0.85 2.74
C PRO A 223 -16.01 1.82 3.92
N LEU A 224 -15.96 3.13 3.67
CA LEU A 224 -15.82 4.12 4.75
C LEU A 224 -17.03 4.18 5.69
N ARG A 225 -18.23 3.86 5.19
CA ARG A 225 -19.44 3.80 6.02
C ARG A 225 -19.42 2.53 6.86
N ALA A 226 -19.04 1.39 6.27
CA ALA A 226 -18.89 0.14 7.01
C ALA A 226 -17.81 0.24 8.10
N LEU A 227 -16.69 0.94 7.85
CA LEU A 227 -15.69 1.22 8.90
C LEU A 227 -16.29 2.03 10.06
N THR A 228 -17.00 3.13 9.77
CA THR A 228 -17.66 3.92 10.82
C THR A 228 -18.70 3.10 11.60
N ASN A 229 -19.47 2.27 10.90
CA ASN A 229 -20.63 1.61 11.48
C ASN A 229 -20.29 0.28 12.17
N ASN A 230 -19.30 -0.46 11.68
CA ASN A 230 -19.01 -1.82 12.09
C ASN A 230 -17.59 -2.00 12.65
N GLY A 231 -16.69 -1.03 12.44
CA GLY A 231 -15.30 -1.12 12.85
C GLY A 231 -14.43 -1.86 11.83
N ILE A 232 -13.22 -2.21 12.25
CA ILE A 232 -12.21 -2.91 11.46
C ILE A 232 -12.43 -4.42 11.62
N GLY A 233 -12.58 -5.11 10.50
CA GLY A 233 -12.66 -6.57 10.45
C GLY A 233 -11.31 -7.24 10.21
N TYR A 234 -10.47 -6.61 9.38
CA TYR A 234 -9.16 -7.14 8.99
C TYR A 234 -8.24 -6.02 8.49
N ILE A 235 -6.96 -6.33 8.33
CA ILE A 235 -5.96 -5.45 7.72
C ILE A 235 -5.59 -5.99 6.33
N GLU A 236 -5.46 -5.09 5.35
CA GLU A 236 -4.90 -5.38 4.02
C GLU A 236 -3.49 -4.79 3.92
N ILE A 237 -2.47 -5.65 3.82
CA ILE A 237 -1.09 -5.28 3.47
C ILE A 237 -0.94 -5.26 1.96
N ARG A 238 -0.29 -4.23 1.43
CA ARG A 238 -0.25 -3.92 0.00
C ARG A 238 1.18 -3.74 -0.52
N SER A 239 2.18 -3.89 0.34
CA SER A 239 3.60 -3.65 0.04
C SER A 239 4.33 -4.83 -0.61
N LEU A 240 3.67 -5.98 -0.83
CA LEU A 240 4.29 -7.16 -1.41
C LEU A 240 4.38 -7.07 -2.94
N ASP A 241 5.59 -7.28 -3.45
CA ASP A 241 5.82 -7.52 -4.87
C ASP A 241 5.43 -8.95 -5.24
N VAL A 242 5.21 -9.17 -6.54
CA VAL A 242 5.06 -10.50 -7.11
C VAL A 242 6.45 -11.14 -7.19
N ASN A 243 6.65 -12.28 -6.55
CA ASN A 243 7.88 -13.05 -6.64
C ASN A 243 8.00 -13.73 -8.03
N PRO A 244 8.93 -13.30 -8.89
CA PRO A 244 9.01 -13.79 -10.27
C PRO A 244 9.58 -15.20 -10.39
N LEU A 245 10.12 -15.76 -9.30
CA LEU A 245 10.75 -17.08 -9.28
C LEU A 245 9.76 -18.22 -9.04
N ILE A 246 8.50 -17.90 -8.72
CA ILE A 246 7.47 -18.88 -8.36
C ILE A 246 6.15 -18.58 -9.06
N SER A 247 5.41 -19.62 -9.45
CA SER A 247 4.21 -19.50 -10.28
C SER A 247 3.05 -18.74 -9.64
N LEU A 248 2.94 -18.78 -8.31
CA LEU A 248 1.88 -18.11 -7.56
C LEU A 248 2.25 -16.69 -7.11
N GLY A 249 3.50 -16.26 -7.32
CA GLY A 249 4.00 -14.95 -6.88
C GLY A 249 4.23 -14.77 -5.37
N ILE A 250 3.80 -15.72 -4.54
CA ILE A 250 4.06 -15.75 -3.09
C ILE A 250 4.17 -17.20 -2.62
N ASP A 251 5.03 -17.46 -1.63
CA ASP A 251 5.21 -18.78 -1.04
C ASP A 251 4.81 -18.85 0.45
N LYS A 252 4.85 -20.07 1.00
CA LYS A 252 4.49 -20.35 2.38
C LYS A 252 5.42 -19.67 3.41
N PRO A 253 6.76 -19.66 3.25
CA PRO A 253 7.65 -18.87 4.10
C PRO A 253 7.29 -17.38 4.17
N GLN A 254 6.99 -16.74 3.04
CA GLN A 254 6.55 -15.34 3.01
C GLN A 254 5.25 -15.14 3.80
N ILE A 255 4.25 -16.04 3.62
CA ILE A 255 2.99 -15.99 4.37
C ILE A 255 3.25 -16.12 5.88
N HIS A 256 4.01 -17.12 6.32
CA HIS A 256 4.30 -17.33 7.73
C HIS A 256 5.04 -16.14 8.37
N PHE A 257 5.99 -15.54 7.64
CA PHE A 257 6.66 -14.32 8.10
C PHE A 257 5.65 -13.19 8.30
N LEU A 258 4.74 -12.96 7.34
CA LEU A 258 3.73 -11.91 7.43
C LEU A 258 2.79 -12.14 8.62
N GLU A 259 2.35 -13.37 8.89
CA GLU A 259 1.51 -13.67 10.05
C GLU A 259 2.23 -13.35 11.38
N ALA A 260 3.49 -13.79 11.52
CA ALA A 260 4.30 -13.50 12.70
C ALA A 260 4.61 -12.00 12.85
N PHE A 261 4.90 -11.32 11.73
CA PHE A 261 5.13 -9.88 11.69
C PHE A 261 3.88 -9.08 12.08
N LEU A 262 2.69 -9.49 11.64
CA LEU A 262 1.44 -8.83 12.03
C LEU A 262 1.13 -9.03 13.52
N LEU A 263 1.42 -10.20 14.09
CA LEU A 263 1.32 -10.41 15.53
C LEU A 263 2.34 -9.55 16.30
N PHE A 264 3.58 -9.44 15.81
CA PHE A 264 4.57 -8.51 16.36
C PHE A 264 4.05 -7.07 16.34
N CYS A 265 3.60 -6.57 15.18
CA CYS A 265 3.05 -5.22 15.05
C CYS A 265 1.84 -4.97 15.95
N LEU A 266 1.02 -6.01 16.20
CA LEU A 266 -0.13 -5.93 17.11
C LEU A 266 0.30 -5.75 18.57
N LEU A 267 1.32 -6.49 19.00
CA LEU A 267 1.75 -6.57 20.40
C LEU A 267 2.74 -5.45 20.78
N GLN A 268 3.40 -4.84 19.80
CA GLN A 268 4.29 -3.71 20.03
C GLN A 268 3.53 -2.45 20.43
N ASP A 269 4.13 -1.66 21.32
CA ASP A 269 3.65 -0.33 21.64
C ASP A 269 3.52 0.51 20.36
N SER A 270 2.45 1.30 20.29
CA SER A 270 2.09 2.02 19.07
C SER A 270 1.66 3.45 19.39
N ALA A 271 2.60 4.27 19.86
CA ALA A 271 2.34 5.70 20.08
C ALA A 271 1.70 6.36 18.84
N ALA A 272 0.96 7.45 19.05
CA ALA A 272 0.39 8.24 17.96
C ALA A 272 1.53 8.78 17.07
N ILE A 273 1.36 8.66 15.75
CA ILE A 273 2.34 9.18 14.79
C ILE A 273 2.20 10.70 14.73
N SER A 274 3.33 11.38 14.92
CA SER A 274 3.47 12.82 14.72
C SER A 274 3.80 13.17 13.26
N THR A 275 3.67 14.43 12.88
CA THR A 275 4.02 14.87 11.50
C THR A 275 5.50 14.67 11.20
N SER A 276 6.40 14.92 12.15
CA SER A 276 7.84 14.69 11.97
C SER A 276 8.16 13.20 11.84
N GLU A 277 7.50 12.35 12.64
CA GLU A 277 7.67 10.91 12.53
C GLU A 277 7.12 10.36 11.22
N GLN A 278 6.00 10.91 10.71
CA GLN A 278 5.47 10.53 9.39
C GLN A 278 6.49 10.83 8.28
N PHE A 279 7.18 11.96 8.35
CA PHE A 279 8.26 12.30 7.41
C PHE A 279 9.41 11.28 7.49
N ASP A 280 9.84 10.90 8.69
CA ASP A 280 10.86 9.86 8.88
C ASP A 280 10.42 8.52 8.28
N ILE A 281 9.16 8.12 8.50
CA ILE A 281 8.56 6.90 7.93
C ILE A 281 8.59 6.93 6.40
N ASP A 282 8.09 8.00 5.79
CA ASP A 282 8.01 8.14 4.33
C ASP A 282 9.42 8.10 3.71
N ASN A 283 10.38 8.79 4.34
CA ASN A 283 11.77 8.79 3.90
C ASN A 283 12.42 7.40 4.04
N ASN A 284 12.14 6.67 5.12
CA ASN A 284 12.65 5.31 5.29
C ASN A 284 12.09 4.35 4.22
N ASP A 285 10.79 4.43 3.93
CA ASP A 285 10.16 3.62 2.89
C ASP A 285 10.79 3.89 1.51
N ASN A 286 11.04 5.17 1.18
CA ASN A 286 11.75 5.56 -0.03
C ASN A 286 13.20 5.03 -0.06
N LEU A 287 13.96 5.22 1.01
CA LEU A 287 15.35 4.77 1.13
C LEU A 287 15.47 3.26 0.98
N VAL A 288 14.60 2.49 1.63
CA VAL A 288 14.63 1.03 1.53
C VAL A 288 14.24 0.56 0.13
N SER A 289 13.26 1.21 -0.50
CA SER A 289 12.83 0.88 -1.86
C SER A 289 13.94 1.07 -2.89
N HIS A 290 14.69 2.18 -2.82
CA HIS A 290 15.73 2.53 -3.81
C HIS A 290 17.14 2.05 -3.43
N LYS A 291 17.44 1.91 -2.13
CA LYS A 291 18.80 1.68 -1.61
C LYS A 291 18.87 0.64 -0.51
N GLY A 292 17.80 -0.12 -0.23
CA GLY A 292 17.73 -1.05 0.90
C GLY A 292 18.88 -2.06 1.00
N ARG A 293 19.53 -2.44 -0.11
CA ARG A 293 20.69 -3.35 -0.13
C ARG A 293 22.05 -2.65 0.03
N GLN A 294 22.08 -1.33 0.17
CA GLN A 294 23.32 -0.55 0.29
C GLN A 294 24.00 -0.85 1.63
N PRO A 295 25.28 -1.27 1.64
CA PRO A 295 26.02 -1.48 2.87
C PRO A 295 26.08 -0.20 3.71
N GLY A 296 25.79 -0.32 5.01
CA GLY A 296 25.84 0.81 5.92
C GLY A 296 24.64 1.76 5.83
N LEU A 297 23.57 1.42 5.09
CA LEU A 297 22.37 2.26 5.01
C LEU A 297 21.81 2.54 6.41
N LYS A 298 21.57 3.83 6.68
CA LYS A 298 20.93 4.32 7.89
C LYS A 298 19.50 4.77 7.58
N LEU A 299 18.61 4.50 8.53
CA LEU A 299 17.22 4.96 8.57
C LEU A 299 17.07 5.96 9.71
N THR A 300 15.94 6.65 9.78
CA THR A 300 15.63 7.60 10.85
C THR A 300 14.50 7.05 11.71
N ASN A 301 14.69 6.98 13.02
CA ASN A 301 13.66 6.62 13.98
C ASN A 301 13.54 7.73 15.03
N ASN A 302 12.45 8.51 14.99
CA ASN A 302 12.22 9.67 15.85
C ASN A 302 13.39 10.67 15.81
N GLY A 303 13.84 11.03 14.61
CA GLY A 303 14.97 11.94 14.40
C GLY A 303 16.37 11.37 14.71
N MET A 304 16.47 10.11 15.16
CA MET A 304 17.77 9.47 15.40
C MET A 304 18.14 8.52 14.26
N GLU A 305 19.39 8.58 13.80
CA GLU A 305 19.90 7.63 12.83
C GLU A 305 20.04 6.24 13.45
N VAL A 306 19.54 5.23 12.75
CA VAL A 306 19.68 3.81 13.10
C VAL A 306 20.17 3.02 11.90
N LEU A 307 21.13 2.11 12.10
CA LEU A 307 21.59 1.24 11.02
C LEU A 307 20.44 0.29 10.62
N LEU A 308 20.13 0.20 9.32
CA LEU A 308 19.05 -0.65 8.81
C LEU A 308 19.19 -2.09 9.31
N GLN A 309 20.41 -2.62 9.28
CA GLN A 309 20.67 -4.00 9.70
C GLN A 309 20.42 -4.23 11.19
N ASP A 310 20.72 -3.25 12.04
CA ASP A 310 20.54 -3.39 13.49
C ASP A 310 19.06 -3.27 13.85
N TRP A 311 18.35 -2.31 13.24
CA TRP A 311 16.91 -2.20 13.41
C TRP A 311 16.16 -3.43 12.85
N GLY A 312 16.60 -3.94 11.71
CA GLY A 312 16.06 -5.16 11.11
C GLY A 312 16.24 -6.37 12.02
N LYS A 313 17.40 -6.54 12.67
CA LYS A 313 17.64 -7.62 13.64
C LYS A 313 16.74 -7.49 14.87
N GLU A 314 16.52 -6.27 15.37
CA GLU A 314 15.61 -6.01 16.49
C GLU A 314 14.18 -6.42 16.14
N ILE A 315 13.67 -5.97 14.99
CA ILE A 315 12.36 -6.37 14.48
C ILE A 315 12.29 -7.89 14.33
N PHE A 316 13.30 -8.51 13.72
CA PHE A 316 13.32 -9.94 13.46
C PHE A 316 13.36 -10.77 14.75
N ALA A 317 14.02 -10.30 15.81
CA ALA A 317 13.96 -10.93 17.12
C ALA A 317 12.53 -10.94 17.67
N GLY A 318 11.83 -9.81 17.62
CA GLY A 318 10.43 -9.71 18.04
C GLY A 318 9.48 -10.57 17.19
N VAL A 319 9.68 -10.62 15.87
CA VAL A 319 8.93 -11.52 14.96
C VAL A 319 9.19 -12.99 15.32
N THR A 320 10.44 -13.35 15.63
CA THR A 320 10.83 -14.72 16.03
C THR A 320 10.17 -15.13 17.36
N ASP A 321 10.04 -14.20 18.31
CA ASP A 321 9.32 -14.48 19.55
C ASP A 321 7.82 -14.67 19.31
N CYS A 322 7.22 -13.86 18.42
CA CYS A 322 5.82 -14.03 18.03
C CYS A 322 5.58 -15.32 17.24
N SER A 323 6.52 -15.77 16.41
CA SER A 323 6.35 -17.01 15.64
C SER A 323 6.26 -18.25 16.53
N LYS A 324 6.91 -18.24 17.70
CA LYS A 324 6.80 -19.32 18.70
C LYS A 324 5.36 -19.47 19.24
N LEU A 325 4.56 -18.41 19.22
CA LEU A 325 3.16 -18.43 19.65
C LEU A 325 2.22 -18.95 18.55
N LEU A 326 2.63 -18.86 17.29
CA LEU A 326 1.87 -19.32 16.13
C LEU A 326 2.16 -20.77 15.76
N THR A 327 3.33 -21.28 16.17
CA THR A 327 3.76 -22.64 15.89
C THR A 327 3.22 -23.56 17.00
N LYS A 328 2.28 -24.45 16.66
CA LYS A 328 1.93 -25.59 17.52
C LYS A 328 2.81 -26.79 17.22
#